data_AF-A0A507FFT1-F1
#
_entry.id   AF-A0A507FFT1-F1
#
_cell.length_a   1.000
_cell.length_b   1.000
_cell.length_c   1.000
_cell.angle_alpha   90.00
_cell.angle_beta   90.00
_cell.angle_gamma   90.00
#
_symmetry.space_group_name_H-M   'P 1'
#
loop_
_entity.id
_entity.type
_entity.pdbx_description
1 polymer ?
#
loop_
_entity_poly.entity_id
_entity_poly.type
_entity_poly.pdbx_seq_one_letter_code
_entity_poly.pdbx_strand_id
1 'polypeptide(L)'
;MDANYLKHAIGPALNAALSSLLSYPHPTQITDPVAHADKLEMQKVASDVEAERLRIKAITDCKRRIGMSLGEAIAKMEQRGSARKAKLDEEDRLKKESEEQIEVAPVVQVVETVEPTEVVSEEEPAAPPAPEFEEAEEEPPV
;
A
#
# COMPACT_ATOMS: atom_id res chain seq x y z
N MET A 1 16.62 22.48 -9.31
CA MET A 1 17.56 23.63 -9.30
C MET A 1 17.02 24.65 -10.29
N ASP A 2 16.54 25.80 -9.81
CA ASP A 2 15.80 26.77 -10.63
C ASP A 2 16.67 27.47 -11.66
N ALA A 3 16.21 27.51 -12.92
CA ALA A 3 16.87 28.20 -14.02
C ALA A 3 17.09 29.70 -13.72
N ASN A 4 16.25 30.30 -12.87
CA ASN A 4 16.40 31.69 -12.45
C ASN A 4 17.61 31.88 -11.52
N TYR A 5 17.89 30.92 -10.64
CA TYR A 5 19.05 30.97 -9.76
C TYR A 5 20.36 30.93 -10.57
N LEU A 6 20.45 30.02 -11.55
CA LEU A 6 21.62 29.89 -12.42
C LEU A 6 21.87 31.14 -13.27
N LYS A 7 20.81 31.75 -13.82
CA LYS A 7 20.91 32.98 -14.61
C LYS A 7 21.46 34.15 -13.80
N HIS A 8 21.08 34.29 -12.54
CA HIS A 8 21.53 35.40 -11.70
C HIS A 8 22.90 35.14 -11.06
N ALA A 9 23.19 33.91 -10.64
CA ALA A 9 24.44 33.58 -9.97
C ALA A 9 25.64 33.47 -10.92
N ILE A 10 25.44 32.86 -12.10
CA ILE A 10 26.55 32.51 -13.02
C ILE A 10 26.47 33.29 -14.34
N GLY A 11 25.27 33.70 -14.76
CA GLY A 11 25.04 34.36 -16.05
C GLY A 11 25.96 35.55 -16.34
N PRO A 12 26.17 36.51 -15.41
CA PRO A 12 27.04 37.66 -15.66
C PRO A 12 28.51 37.28 -15.89
N ALA A 13 29.05 36.38 -15.07
CA ALA A 13 30.44 35.93 -15.17
C ALA A 13 30.67 35.10 -16.44
N LEU A 14 29.73 34.22 -16.77
CA LEU A 14 29.78 33.42 -17.99
C LEU A 14 29.70 34.30 -19.24
N ASN A 15 28.81 35.29 -19.25
CA ASN A 15 28.65 36.18 -20.39
C ASN A 15 29.89 37.07 -20.61
N ALA A 16 30.53 37.53 -19.53
CA ALA A 16 31.79 38.29 -19.61
C ALA A 16 32.94 37.44 -20.16
N ALA A 17 33.07 36.19 -19.68
CA ALA A 17 34.09 35.26 -20.16
C ALA A 17 33.91 34.93 -21.66
N LEU A 18 32.67 34.66 -22.10
CA LEU A 18 32.35 34.41 -23.50
C LEU A 18 32.60 35.64 -24.38
N SER A 19 32.24 36.84 -23.91
CA SER A 19 32.48 38.09 -24.64
C SER A 19 33.97 38.39 -24.79
N SER A 20 34.76 38.13 -23.74
CA SER A 20 36.21 38.29 -23.79
C SER A 20 36.87 37.29 -24.73
N LEU A 21 36.38 36.05 -24.77
CA LEU A 21 36.85 35.01 -25.68
C LEU A 21 36.58 35.40 -27.15
N LEU A 22 35.39 35.92 -27.45
CA LEU A 22 35.03 36.35 -28.81
C LEU A 22 35.76 37.62 -29.26
N SER A 23 36.10 38.52 -28.33
CA SER A 23 36.72 39.81 -28.66
C SER A 23 38.23 39.73 -28.89
N TYR A 24 38.91 38.73 -28.31
CA TYR A 24 40.35 38.55 -28.44
C TYR A 24 40.65 37.09 -28.79
N PRO A 25 40.81 36.76 -30.08
CA PRO A 25 41.19 35.41 -30.46
C PRO A 25 42.63 35.15 -30.01
N HIS A 26 42.78 34.49 -28.86
CA HIS A 26 44.08 34.00 -28.42
C HIS A 26 44.57 32.96 -29.44
N PRO A 27 45.85 32.92 -29.85
CA PRO A 27 46.35 31.99 -30.89
C PRO A 27 46.23 30.50 -30.54
N THR A 28 45.87 30.17 -29.30
CA THR A 28 45.54 28.81 -28.84
C THR A 28 44.03 28.61 -28.62
N GLN A 29 43.19 29.53 -29.06
CA GLN A 29 41.75 29.32 -29.08
C GLN A 29 41.46 28.16 -30.00
N ILE A 30 41.19 27.04 -29.37
CA ILE A 30 40.62 25.85 -29.97
C ILE A 30 39.33 26.31 -30.64
N THR A 31 39.24 26.10 -31.95
CA THR A 31 38.09 26.45 -32.79
C THR A 31 36.78 25.81 -32.33
N ASP A 32 36.85 24.83 -31.42
CA ASP A 32 35.69 24.23 -30.75
C ASP A 32 36.07 23.60 -29.39
N PRO A 33 35.81 24.26 -28.24
CA PRO A 33 36.06 23.69 -26.92
C PRO A 33 35.12 22.52 -26.58
N VAL A 34 34.01 22.33 -27.30
CA VAL A 34 33.09 21.20 -27.12
C VAL A 34 33.61 19.95 -27.84
N ALA A 35 34.27 20.12 -28.99
CA ALA A 35 34.87 19.02 -29.74
C ALA A 35 36.04 18.32 -29.01
N HIS A 36 36.63 18.98 -28.01
CA HIS A 36 37.77 18.48 -27.25
C HIS A 36 37.43 17.95 -25.86
N ALA A 37 36.16 17.91 -25.47
CA ALA A 37 35.73 17.18 -24.26
C ALA A 37 36.09 15.70 -24.47
N ASP A 38 36.94 15.17 -23.57
CA ASP A 38 37.56 13.86 -23.73
C ASP A 38 36.51 12.80 -24.06
N LYS A 39 36.58 12.26 -25.29
CA LYS A 39 35.59 11.32 -25.83
C LYS A 39 35.38 10.09 -24.91
N LEU A 40 36.41 9.76 -24.13
CA LEU A 40 36.38 8.70 -23.11
C LEU A 40 35.58 9.09 -21.87
N GLU A 41 35.67 10.33 -21.40
CA GLU A 41 34.87 10.83 -20.28
C GLU A 41 33.39 10.88 -20.66
N MET A 42 33.08 11.35 -21.87
CA MET A 42 31.71 11.38 -22.38
C MET A 42 31.10 9.98 -22.53
N GLN A 43 31.89 8.98 -22.95
CA GLN A 43 31.42 7.58 -23.00
C GLN A 43 31.17 6.98 -21.61
N LYS A 44 32.03 7.31 -20.64
CA LYS A 44 31.83 6.87 -19.25
C LYS A 44 30.56 7.46 -18.65
N VAL A 45 30.34 8.76 -18.81
CA VAL A 45 29.12 9.44 -18.35
C VAL A 45 27.88 8.84 -19.02
N ALA A 46 27.93 8.54 -20.32
CA ALA A 46 26.82 7.90 -21.02
C ALA A 46 26.49 6.50 -20.44
N SER A 47 27.52 5.69 -20.16
CA SER A 47 27.36 4.37 -19.53
C SER A 47 26.76 4.47 -18.13
N ASP A 48 27.24 5.41 -17.31
CA ASP A 48 26.76 5.60 -15.94
C ASP A 48 25.28 6.06 -15.92
N VAL A 49 24.89 6.94 -16.84
CA VAL A 49 23.49 7.38 -17.01
C VAL A 49 22.59 6.22 -17.46
N GLU A 50 23.07 5.37 -18.37
CA GLU A 50 22.29 4.21 -18.83
C GLU A 50 22.12 3.15 -17.73
N ALA A 51 23.17 2.91 -16.94
CA ALA A 51 23.11 2.05 -15.77
C ALA A 51 22.09 2.57 -14.73
N GLU A 52 22.10 3.87 -14.42
CA GLU A 52 21.11 4.44 -13.50
C GLU A 52 19.69 4.44 -14.05
N ARG A 53 19.53 4.67 -15.36
CA ARG A 53 18.22 4.54 -16.01
C ARG A 53 17.64 3.13 -15.84
N LEU A 54 18.47 2.09 -16.00
CA LEU A 54 18.06 0.70 -15.81
C LEU A 54 17.70 0.42 -14.34
N ARG A 55 18.49 0.93 -13.39
CA ARG A 55 18.21 0.80 -11.95
C ARG A 55 16.89 1.47 -11.56
N ILE A 56 16.65 2.70 -11.99
CA ILE A 56 15.40 3.43 -11.72
C ILE A 56 14.19 2.69 -12.32
N LYS A 57 14.33 2.15 -13.53
CA LYS A 57 13.28 1.33 -14.17
C LYS A 57 12.94 0.10 -13.32
N ALA A 58 13.95 -0.65 -12.88
CA ALA A 58 13.75 -1.82 -12.04
C ALA A 58 13.04 -1.49 -10.71
N ILE A 59 13.42 -0.39 -10.06
CA ILE A 59 12.76 0.09 -8.83
C ILE A 59 11.30 0.44 -9.09
N THR A 60 11.03 1.14 -10.19
CA THR A 60 9.67 1.55 -10.56
C THR A 60 8.78 0.34 -10.85
N ASP A 61 9.29 -0.65 -11.59
CA ASP A 61 8.56 -1.88 -11.89
C ASP A 61 8.34 -2.74 -10.63
N CYS A 62 9.26 -2.73 -9.68
CA CYS A 62 9.07 -3.35 -8.36
C CYS A 62 7.92 -2.67 -7.58
N LYS A 63 7.94 -1.34 -7.48
CA LYS A 63 6.88 -0.57 -6.82
C LYS A 63 5.51 -0.80 -7.47
N ARG A 64 5.45 -0.88 -8.81
CA ARG A 64 4.21 -1.18 -9.53
C ARG A 64 3.64 -2.55 -9.14
N ARG A 65 4.49 -3.59 -9.11
CA ARG A 65 4.07 -4.95 -8.70
C ARG A 65 3.55 -5.00 -7.27
N ILE A 66 4.25 -4.35 -6.34
CA ILE A 66 3.82 -4.24 -4.94
C ILE A 66 2.46 -3.52 -4.87
N GLY A 67 2.32 -2.39 -5.55
CA GLY A 67 1.06 -1.64 -5.60
C GLY A 67 -0.11 -2.46 -6.13
N MET A 68 0.10 -3.26 -7.17
CA MET A 68 -0.93 -4.19 -7.68
C MET A 68 -1.30 -5.25 -6.65
N SER A 69 -0.33 -5.90 -6.01
CA SER A 69 -0.61 -6.92 -4.98
C SER A 69 -1.35 -6.36 -3.76
N LEU A 70 -1.04 -5.12 -3.35
CA LEU A 70 -1.74 -4.43 -2.26
C LEU A 70 -3.17 -4.10 -2.68
N GLY A 71 -3.39 -3.64 -3.92
CA GLY A 71 -4.73 -3.40 -4.47
C GLY A 71 -5.59 -4.67 -4.47
N GLU A 72 -5.02 -5.80 -4.89
CA GLU A 72 -5.71 -7.10 -4.85
C GLU A 72 -6.05 -7.54 -3.41
N ALA A 73 -5.14 -7.32 -2.46
CA ALA A 73 -5.39 -7.64 -1.05
C ALA A 73 -6.52 -6.77 -0.46
N ILE A 74 -6.53 -5.46 -0.76
CA ILE A 74 -7.58 -4.54 -0.33
C ILE A 74 -8.94 -4.95 -0.92
N ALA A 75 -8.99 -5.24 -2.23
CA ALA A 75 -10.22 -5.69 -2.88
C ALA A 75 -10.78 -6.97 -2.25
N LYS A 76 -9.90 -7.93 -1.90
CA LYS A 76 -10.31 -9.15 -1.17
C LYS A 76 -10.84 -8.85 0.23
N MET A 77 -10.26 -7.90 0.96
CA MET A 77 -10.79 -7.48 2.27
C MET A 77 -12.15 -6.80 2.15
N GLU A 78 -12.33 -5.93 1.17
CA GLU A 78 -13.58 -5.21 0.93
C GLU A 78 -14.73 -6.16 0.55
N GLN A 79 -14.46 -7.15 -0.30
CA GLN A 79 -15.42 -8.21 -0.62
C GLN A 79 -15.83 -9.03 0.61
N ARG A 80 -14.88 -9.36 1.49
CA ARG A 80 -15.18 -10.08 2.74
C ARG A 80 -15.99 -9.21 3.72
N GLY A 81 -15.66 -7.93 3.83
CA GLY A 81 -16.39 -6.98 4.66
C GLY A 81 -17.84 -6.81 4.21
N SER A 82 -18.05 -6.63 2.91
CA SER A 82 -19.40 -6.52 2.32
C SER A 82 -20.20 -7.82 2.47
N ALA A 83 -19.59 -8.98 2.24
CA ALA A 83 -20.25 -10.27 2.46
C ALA A 83 -20.65 -10.48 3.93
N ARG A 84 -19.80 -10.09 4.89
CA ARG A 84 -20.15 -10.15 6.32
C ARG A 84 -21.27 -9.19 6.69
N LYS A 85 -21.26 -7.99 6.15
CA LYS A 85 -22.33 -7.01 6.37
C LYS A 85 -23.67 -7.50 5.84
N ALA A 86 -23.69 -8.05 4.62
CA ALA A 86 -24.92 -8.61 4.05
C ALA A 86 -25.49 -9.75 4.91
N LYS A 87 -24.64 -10.62 5.45
CA LYS A 87 -25.07 -11.68 6.38
C LYS A 87 -25.65 -11.13 7.69
N LEU A 88 -24.99 -10.15 8.29
CA LEU A 88 -25.49 -9.48 9.51
C LEU A 88 -26.84 -8.80 9.27
N ASP A 89 -26.98 -8.09 8.14
CA ASP A 89 -28.23 -7.43 7.76
C ASP A 89 -29.37 -8.45 7.54
N GLU A 90 -29.07 -9.65 7.02
CA GLU A 90 -30.03 -10.74 6.84
C GLU A 90 -30.44 -11.40 8.17
N GLU A 91 -29.48 -11.64 9.08
CA GLU A 91 -29.75 -12.13 10.44
C GLU A 91 -30.64 -11.16 11.23
N ASP A 92 -30.39 -9.85 11.12
CA ASP A 92 -31.19 -8.83 11.80
C ASP A 92 -32.60 -8.68 11.19
N ARG A 93 -32.77 -8.95 9.89
CA ARG A 93 -34.11 -9.04 9.27
C ARG A 93 -34.88 -10.25 9.80
N LEU A 94 -34.25 -11.42 9.83
CA LEU A 94 -34.88 -12.65 10.32
C LEU A 94 -35.30 -12.54 11.80
N LYS A 95 -34.48 -11.89 12.65
CA LYS A 95 -34.85 -11.62 14.04
C LYS A 95 -36.10 -10.75 14.15
N LYS A 96 -36.16 -9.65 13.41
CA LYS A 96 -37.34 -8.75 13.40
C LYS A 96 -38.60 -9.46 12.91
N GLU A 97 -38.50 -10.24 11.83
CA GLU A 97 -39.63 -11.03 11.31
C GLU A 97 -40.11 -12.09 12.31
N SER A 98 -39.20 -12.68 13.10
CA SER A 98 -39.57 -13.64 14.15
C SER A 98 -40.20 -12.99 15.38
N GLU A 99 -39.79 -11.77 15.74
CA GLU A 99 -40.39 -11.01 16.85
C GLU A 99 -41.82 -10.55 16.51
N GLU A 100 -42.08 -10.16 15.25
CA GLU A 100 -43.42 -9.78 14.78
C GLU A 100 -44.41 -10.96 14.71
N GLN A 101 -43.94 -12.20 14.53
CA GLN A 101 -44.80 -13.38 14.49
C GLN A 101 -45.27 -13.87 15.87
N ILE A 102 -44.54 -13.54 16.94
CA ILE A 102 -44.85 -13.99 18.31
C ILE A 102 -45.99 -13.15 18.93
N GLU A 103 -46.23 -11.92 18.48
CA GLU A 103 -47.33 -11.08 19.00
C GLU A 103 -48.73 -11.45 18.47
N VAL A 104 -48.84 -12.27 17.41
CA VAL A 104 -50.13 -12.57 16.75
C VAL A 104 -50.66 -13.97 17.06
N ALA A 105 -49.98 -14.78 17.88
CA ALA A 105 -50.55 -16.06 18.30
C ALA A 105 -51.68 -15.82 19.33
N PRO A 106 -52.98 -16.06 18.99
CA PRO A 106 -54.03 -15.98 19.98
C PRO A 106 -53.78 -17.09 21.01
N VAL A 107 -53.72 -16.71 22.28
CA VAL A 107 -53.59 -17.63 23.42
C VAL A 107 -54.76 -18.62 23.39
N VAL A 108 -54.53 -19.81 22.84
CA VAL A 108 -55.42 -20.95 23.03
C VAL A 108 -55.12 -21.47 24.43
N GLN A 109 -55.96 -21.11 25.40
CA GLN A 109 -56.02 -21.75 26.70
C GLN A 109 -56.27 -23.25 26.50
N VAL A 110 -55.25 -24.07 26.72
CA VAL A 110 -55.43 -25.50 26.98
C VAL A 110 -55.40 -25.68 28.49
N VAL A 111 -56.60 -25.73 29.07
CA VAL A 111 -56.82 -26.31 30.39
C VAL A 111 -56.77 -27.81 30.21
N GLU A 112 -55.65 -28.45 30.53
CA GLU A 112 -55.69 -29.86 30.89
C GLU A 112 -54.60 -30.18 31.92
N THR A 113 -55.10 -30.54 33.09
CA THR A 113 -54.42 -30.99 34.30
C THR A 113 -53.66 -32.29 34.07
N VAL A 114 -52.33 -32.32 34.32
CA VAL A 114 -51.61 -33.55 34.70
C VAL A 114 -50.45 -33.19 35.66
N GLU A 115 -50.29 -34.04 36.67
CA GLU A 115 -49.54 -33.94 37.93
C GLU A 115 -48.00 -33.76 37.84
N PRO A 116 -47.32 -33.29 38.91
CA PRO A 116 -45.89 -32.97 38.88
C PRO A 116 -45.02 -34.21 39.11
N THR A 117 -44.02 -34.43 38.26
CA THR A 117 -42.94 -35.40 38.49
C THR A 117 -41.62 -34.68 38.76
N GLU A 118 -40.81 -35.31 39.60
CA GLU A 118 -39.72 -34.77 40.40
C GLU A 118 -38.54 -34.12 39.65
N VAL A 119 -38.05 -33.08 40.32
CA VAL A 119 -36.72 -32.43 40.30
C VAL A 119 -35.56 -33.40 40.05
N VAL A 120 -34.66 -33.14 39.08
CA VAL A 120 -33.20 -33.43 39.20
C VAL A 120 -32.35 -32.53 38.27
N SER A 121 -31.34 -31.92 38.89
CA SER A 121 -30.04 -31.43 38.40
C SER A 121 -29.90 -30.20 37.51
N GLU A 122 -29.38 -29.15 38.17
CA GLU A 122 -28.37 -28.24 37.65
C GLU A 122 -27.16 -29.02 37.10
N GLU A 123 -26.74 -28.74 35.86
CA GLU A 123 -25.34 -28.89 35.45
C GLU A 123 -24.99 -27.75 34.49
N GLU A 124 -24.10 -26.89 34.97
CA GLU A 124 -23.53 -25.70 34.35
C GLU A 124 -22.73 -26.07 33.08
N PRO A 125 -22.86 -25.33 31.95
CA PRO A 125 -22.16 -25.69 30.72
C PRO A 125 -20.65 -25.42 30.85
N ALA A 126 -19.84 -26.48 30.74
CA ALA A 126 -18.39 -26.41 30.68
C ALA A 126 -17.92 -25.51 29.51
N ALA A 127 -17.09 -24.52 29.84
CA ALA A 127 -16.45 -23.62 28.88
C ALA A 127 -15.52 -24.40 27.92
N PRO A 128 -15.46 -24.03 26.62
CA PRO A 128 -14.55 -24.66 25.68
C PRO A 128 -13.08 -24.37 26.03
N PRO A 129 -12.15 -25.31 25.80
CA PRO A 129 -10.74 -25.15 26.13
C PRO A 129 -10.09 -24.03 25.31
N ALA A 130 -9.23 -23.27 25.97
CA ALA A 130 -8.46 -22.18 25.37
C ALA A 130 -7.51 -22.69 24.26
N PRO A 131 -7.32 -21.93 23.16
CA PRO A 131 -6.36 -22.30 22.12
C PRO A 131 -4.92 -22.19 22.64
N GLU A 132 -4.16 -23.28 22.48
CA GLU A 132 -2.71 -23.34 22.70
C GLU A 132 -2.02 -22.47 21.63
N PHE A 133 -1.31 -21.43 22.07
CA PHE A 133 -0.41 -20.66 21.22
C PHE A 133 0.93 -21.40 21.15
N GLU A 134 1.30 -21.91 19.97
CA GLU A 134 2.68 -22.32 19.69
C GLU A 134 3.56 -21.07 19.58
N GLU A 135 4.49 -20.93 20.52
CA GLU A 135 5.59 -19.97 20.47
C GLU A 135 6.54 -20.38 19.33
N ALA A 136 6.56 -19.62 18.24
CA ALA A 136 7.57 -19.78 17.21
C ALA A 136 8.90 -19.20 17.72
N GLU A 137 9.87 -20.09 17.95
CA GLU A 137 11.25 -19.73 18.30
C GLU A 137 11.87 -18.82 17.24
N GLU A 138 12.35 -17.66 17.70
CA GLU A 138 13.10 -16.67 16.93
C GLU A 138 14.58 -17.09 16.90
N GLU A 139 15.08 -17.58 15.77
CA GLU A 139 16.53 -17.76 15.56
C GLU A 139 17.19 -16.40 15.21
N PRO A 140 18.34 -16.05 15.83
CA PRO A 140 19.05 -14.82 15.52
C PRO A 140 19.89 -14.94 14.22
N PRO A 141 20.09 -13.84 13.47
CA PRO A 141 20.78 -13.86 12.19
C PRO A 141 22.30 -13.90 12.35
N VAL A 142 22.97 -14.58 11.40
CA VAL A 142 24.42 -14.49 11.12
C VAL A 142 24.63 -13.74 9.81
#